data_AF-A0A5B2VQQ0-F1
#
_entry.id   AF-A0A5B2VQQ0-F1
#
_cell.length_a   1.000
_cell.length_b   1.000
_cell.length_c   1.000
_cell.angle_alpha   90.00
_cell.angle_beta   90.00
_cell.angle_gamma   90.00
#
_symmetry.space_group_name_H-M   'P 1'
#
loop_
_entity.id
_entity.type
_entity.pdbx_description
1 polymer ?
#
loop_
_entity_poly.entity_id
_entity_poly.type
_entity_poly.pdbx_seq_one_letter_code
_entity_poly.pdbx_strand_id
1 'polypeptide(L)'
;MEELRQKLKTILSEMNSLRTQSGKYHSLKILCEQMLSVINDMQRVATDEDERRRLVGVYSALSHTNGKEVEFVKYHEDEMRKKNAAQKRQTEYFAALDKAIGLIRMDIGILI
;
A
#
# COMPACT_ATOMS: atom_id res chain seq x y z
N MET A 1 6.62 -19.79 5.14
CA MET A 1 5.91 -19.15 4.02
C MET A 1 4.45 -18.84 4.34
N GLU A 2 3.65 -19.81 4.79
CA GLU A 2 2.23 -19.58 5.07
C GLU A 2 1.98 -18.45 6.09
N GLU A 3 2.73 -18.41 7.18
CA GLU A 3 2.62 -17.32 8.18
C GLU A 3 2.88 -15.92 7.58
N LEU A 4 3.80 -15.81 6.62
CA LEU A 4 4.10 -14.53 5.95
C LEU A 4 2.96 -14.12 5.02
N ARG A 5 2.35 -15.08 4.31
CA ARG A 5 1.15 -14.83 3.50
C ARG A 5 -0.03 -14.39 4.38
N GLN A 6 -0.20 -15.02 5.54
CA GLN A 6 -1.23 -14.62 6.50
C GLN A 6 -1.00 -13.20 7.02
N LYS A 7 0.27 -12.82 7.31
CA LYS A 7 0.62 -11.44 7.66
C LYS A 7 0.24 -10.46 6.56
N LEU A 8 0.52 -10.76 5.28
CA LEU A 8 0.08 -9.92 4.16
C LEU A 8 -1.44 -9.76 4.11
N LYS A 9 -2.20 -10.84 4.31
CA LYS A 9 -3.68 -10.79 4.34
C LYS A 9 -4.19 -9.89 5.47
N THR A 10 -3.58 -9.97 6.65
CA THR A 10 -3.93 -9.11 7.79
C THR A 10 -3.65 -7.64 7.48
N ILE A 11 -2.46 -7.32 6.97
CA ILE A 11 -2.10 -5.94 6.60
C ILE A 11 -3.05 -5.38 5.54
N LEU A 12 -3.42 -6.19 4.54
CA LEU A 12 -4.38 -5.78 3.51
C LEU A 12 -5.79 -5.53 4.09
N SER A 13 -6.20 -6.33 5.06
CA SER A 13 -7.48 -6.14 5.77
C SER A 13 -7.50 -4.81 6.52
N GLU A 14 -6.41 -4.48 7.23
CA GLU A 14 -6.26 -3.21 7.94
C GLU A 14 -6.37 -2.01 6.96
N MET A 15 -5.81 -2.15 5.76
CA MET A 15 -5.91 -1.13 4.71
C MET A 15 -7.35 -0.78 4.31
N ASN A 16 -8.28 -1.74 4.38
CA ASN A 16 -9.70 -1.50 4.07
C ASN A 16 -10.36 -0.52 5.03
N SER A 17 -9.84 -0.43 6.26
CA SER A 17 -10.37 0.45 7.30
C SER A 17 -9.83 1.88 7.22
N LEU A 18 -8.85 2.16 6.35
CA LEU A 18 -8.21 3.49 6.27
C LEU A 18 -9.20 4.62 5.98
N ARG A 19 -10.30 4.35 5.26
CA ARG A 19 -11.33 5.35 4.96
C ARG A 19 -11.98 5.96 6.20
N THR A 20 -12.04 5.22 7.31
CA THR A 20 -12.71 5.68 8.55
C THR A 20 -11.75 6.25 9.59
N GLN A 21 -10.43 6.15 9.37
CA GLN A 21 -9.41 6.56 10.34
C GLN A 21 -8.91 8.00 10.12
N SER A 22 -8.35 8.63 11.15
CA SER A 22 -7.53 9.84 11.01
C SER A 22 -6.11 9.47 10.53
N GLY A 23 -5.36 10.41 9.95
CA GLY A 23 -3.96 10.18 9.54
C GLY A 23 -3.77 9.14 8.43
N LYS A 24 -4.74 9.02 7.51
CA LYS A 24 -4.82 7.91 6.53
C LYS A 24 -3.56 7.76 5.67
N TYR A 25 -2.91 8.85 5.28
CA TYR A 25 -1.63 8.81 4.57
C TYR A 25 -0.53 8.10 5.38
N HIS A 26 -0.30 8.51 6.64
CA HIS A 26 0.74 7.89 7.47
C HIS A 26 0.46 6.40 7.68
N SER A 27 -0.79 6.05 7.96
CA SER A 27 -1.19 4.65 8.10
C SER A 27 -0.98 3.87 6.79
N LEU A 28 -1.36 4.44 5.63
CA LEU A 28 -1.12 3.81 4.33
C LEU A 28 0.37 3.57 4.07
N LYS A 29 1.22 4.56 4.39
CA LYS A 29 2.68 4.47 4.23
C LYS A 29 3.25 3.33 5.06
N ILE A 30 2.89 3.27 6.34
CA ILE A 30 3.36 2.22 7.27
C ILE A 30 2.92 0.85 6.78
N LEU A 31 1.65 0.68 6.39
CA LEU A 31 1.15 -0.60 5.89
C LEU A 31 1.89 -1.03 4.62
N CYS A 32 2.20 -0.11 3.70
CA CYS A 32 2.99 -0.41 2.51
C CYS A 32 4.41 -0.85 2.86
N GLU A 33 5.07 -0.16 3.78
CA GLU A 33 6.42 -0.51 4.25
C GLU A 33 6.45 -1.88 4.94
N GLN A 34 5.42 -2.19 5.73
CA GLN A 34 5.25 -3.50 6.34
C GLN A 34 5.08 -4.60 5.29
N MET A 35 4.25 -4.38 4.26
CA MET A 35 4.09 -5.35 3.16
C MET A 35 5.40 -5.57 2.41
N LEU A 36 6.15 -4.50 2.10
CA LEU A 36 7.47 -4.61 1.48
C LEU A 36 8.44 -5.43 2.35
N SER A 37 8.42 -5.23 3.67
CA SER A 37 9.22 -6.03 4.59
C SER A 37 8.82 -7.51 4.57
N VAL A 38 7.52 -7.80 4.61
CA VAL A 38 7.03 -9.19 4.56
C VAL A 38 7.39 -9.87 3.25
N ILE A 39 7.26 -9.17 2.11
CA ILE A 39 7.67 -9.71 0.80
C ILE A 39 9.17 -9.98 0.76
N ASN A 40 9.99 -9.11 1.35
CA ASN A 40 11.43 -9.33 1.46
C ASN A 40 11.75 -10.57 2.31
N ASP A 41 11.04 -10.76 3.42
CA ASP A 41 11.18 -11.98 4.23
C ASP A 41 10.72 -13.23 3.48
N MET A 42 9.66 -13.14 2.67
CA MET A 42 9.23 -14.22 1.78
C MET A 42 10.32 -14.58 0.78
N GLN A 43 11.00 -13.60 0.17
CA GLN A 43 12.10 -13.85 -0.77
C GLN A 43 13.25 -14.60 -0.11
N ARG A 44 13.58 -14.25 1.14
CA ARG A 44 14.67 -14.89 1.91
C ARG A 44 14.41 -16.37 2.20
N VAL A 45 13.16 -16.74 2.44
CA VAL A 45 12.78 -18.12 2.80
C VAL A 45 12.25 -18.93 1.62
N ALA A 46 11.99 -18.31 0.47
CA ALA A 46 11.57 -19.00 -0.74
C ALA A 46 12.70 -19.91 -1.24
N THR A 47 12.37 -21.18 -1.48
CA THR A 47 13.27 -22.19 -2.04
C THR A 47 13.01 -22.44 -3.53
N ASP A 48 11.81 -22.10 -4.01
CA ASP A 48 11.40 -22.19 -5.41
C ASP A 48 11.81 -20.93 -6.19
N GLU A 49 12.49 -21.11 -7.33
CA GLU A 49 13.01 -20.00 -8.15
C GLU A 49 11.88 -19.21 -8.83
N ASP A 50 10.81 -19.90 -9.25
CA ASP A 50 9.65 -19.24 -9.83
C ASP A 50 8.92 -18.39 -8.77
N GLU A 51 8.82 -18.87 -7.54
CA GLU A 51 8.31 -18.08 -6.40
C GLU A 51 9.18 -16.87 -6.11
N ARG A 52 10.50 -17.01 -6.10
CA ARG A 52 11.43 -15.86 -5.96
C ARG A 52 11.22 -14.83 -7.06
N ARG A 53 11.12 -15.24 -8.31
CA ARG A 53 10.89 -14.34 -9.45
C ARG A 53 9.57 -13.59 -9.31
N ARG A 54 8.49 -14.28 -8.90
CA ARG A 54 7.19 -13.64 -8.61
C ARG A 54 7.32 -12.61 -7.49
N LEU A 55 7.98 -12.96 -6.39
CA LEU A 55 8.15 -12.07 -5.24
C LEU A 55 9.00 -10.82 -5.58
N VAL A 56 10.03 -10.95 -6.42
CA VAL A 56 10.80 -9.81 -6.92
C VAL A 56 9.93 -8.88 -7.75
N GLY A 57 9.11 -9.43 -8.65
CA GLY A 57 8.16 -8.66 -9.46
C GLY A 57 7.17 -7.88 -8.59
N VAL A 58 6.57 -8.55 -7.60
CA VAL A 58 5.62 -7.93 -6.66
C VAL A 58 6.29 -6.86 -5.82
N TYR A 59 7.49 -7.13 -5.30
CA TYR A 59 8.26 -6.15 -4.54
C TYR A 59 8.53 -4.89 -5.36
N SER A 60 8.96 -5.05 -6.62
CA SER A 60 9.23 -3.93 -7.52
C SER A 60 7.97 -3.12 -7.81
N ALA A 61 6.84 -3.77 -8.08
CA ALA A 61 5.57 -3.12 -8.34
C ALA A 61 5.09 -2.32 -7.12
N LEU A 62 5.05 -2.96 -5.94
CA LEU A 62 4.64 -2.33 -4.71
C LEU A 62 5.57 -1.19 -4.29
N SER A 63 6.89 -1.34 -4.49
CA SER A 63 7.86 -0.29 -4.19
C SER A 63 7.64 0.95 -5.06
N HIS A 64 7.36 0.75 -6.34
CA HIS A 64 6.99 1.84 -7.25
C HIS A 64 5.66 2.49 -6.83
N THR A 65 4.63 1.72 -6.50
CA THR A 65 3.34 2.24 -6.02
C THR A 65 3.51 3.02 -4.70
N ASN A 66 4.34 2.55 -3.78
CA ASN A 66 4.69 3.25 -2.54
C ASN A 66 5.45 4.57 -2.81
N GLY A 67 6.41 4.58 -3.73
CA GLY A 67 7.18 5.78 -4.05
C GLY A 67 6.38 6.83 -4.84
N LYS A 68 5.35 6.41 -5.59
CA LYS A 68 4.58 7.28 -6.48
C LYS A 68 3.20 7.62 -5.93
N GLU A 69 2.35 6.62 -5.75
CA GLU A 69 0.93 6.82 -5.47
C GLU A 69 0.70 7.12 -3.99
N VAL A 70 1.43 6.48 -3.07
CA VAL A 70 1.35 6.80 -1.64
C VAL A 70 1.91 8.21 -1.35
N GLU A 71 2.99 8.61 -2.03
CA GLU A 71 3.48 10.00 -1.94
C GLU A 71 2.51 11.00 -2.60
N PHE A 72 1.79 10.58 -3.65
CA PHE A 72 0.74 11.42 -4.25
C PHE A 72 -0.45 11.63 -3.29
N VAL A 73 -0.77 10.63 -2.47
CA VAL A 73 -1.75 10.77 -1.38
C VAL A 73 -1.30 11.82 -0.36
N LYS A 74 -0.01 11.85 0.00
CA LYS A 74 0.55 12.88 0.88
C LYS A 74 0.35 14.28 0.32
N TYR A 75 0.67 14.47 -0.96
CA TYR A 75 0.45 15.75 -1.64
C TYR A 75 -0.99 16.23 -1.49
N HIS A 76 -1.98 15.35 -1.73
CA HIS A 76 -3.38 15.72 -1.58
C HIS A 76 -3.82 15.91 -0.12
N GLU A 77 -3.23 15.19 0.84
CA GLU A 77 -3.45 15.45 2.26
C GLU A 77 -2.99 16.86 2.65
N ASP A 78 -1.80 17.26 2.20
CA ASP A 78 -1.24 18.58 2.47
C ASP A 78 -2.08 19.69 1.81
N GLU A 79 -2.54 19.49 0.57
CA GLU A 79 -3.46 20.41 -0.10
C GLU A 79 -4.79 20.55 0.65
N MET A 80 -5.39 19.44 1.09
CA MET A 80 -6.65 19.43 1.85
C MET A 80 -6.55 20.25 3.13
N ARG A 81 -5.38 20.27 3.78
CA ARG A 81 -5.14 21.04 5.01
C ARG A 81 -5.00 22.55 4.76
N LYS A 82 -4.81 23.01 3.52
CA LYS A 82 -4.74 24.44 3.18
C LYS A 82 -6.14 25.09 3.20
N LYS A 83 -6.24 26.35 3.66
CA LYS A 83 -7.52 27.10 3.73
C LYS A 83 -8.13 27.36 2.32
N ASN A 84 -9.46 27.57 2.29
CA ASN A 84 -10.27 28.09 1.16
C ASN A 84 -10.77 27.16 0.02
N ALA A 85 -10.68 25.82 0.11
CA ALA A 85 -11.41 24.92 -0.80
C ALA A 85 -11.58 23.50 -0.24
N ALA A 86 -12.04 23.39 1.02
CA ALA A 86 -11.96 22.15 1.80
C ALA A 86 -12.65 20.95 1.13
N GLN A 87 -13.81 21.13 0.50
CA GLN A 87 -14.61 20.00 0.01
C GLN A 87 -14.05 19.37 -1.28
N LYS A 88 -13.65 20.18 -2.28
CA LYS A 88 -13.04 19.67 -3.50
C LYS A 88 -11.72 18.94 -3.22
N ARG A 89 -10.87 19.51 -2.35
CA ARG A 89 -9.58 18.91 -1.98
C ARG A 89 -9.75 17.64 -1.16
N GLN A 90 -10.80 17.56 -0.33
CA GLN A 90 -11.15 16.33 0.37
C GLN A 90 -11.56 15.22 -0.61
N THR A 91 -12.36 15.53 -1.64
CA THR A 91 -12.70 14.56 -2.69
C THR A 91 -11.47 14.07 -3.44
N GLU A 92 -10.55 14.98 -3.83
CA GLU A 92 -9.31 14.64 -4.51
C GLU A 92 -8.39 13.75 -3.63
N TYR A 93 -8.28 14.07 -2.34
CA TYR A 93 -7.55 13.24 -1.38
C TYR A 93 -8.12 11.82 -1.27
N PHE A 94 -9.45 11.68 -1.16
CA PHE A 94 -10.06 10.36 -1.12
C PHE A 94 -9.89 9.59 -2.43
N ALA A 95 -10.00 10.26 -3.58
CA ALA A 95 -9.75 9.63 -4.87
C ALA A 95 -8.30 9.13 -5.02
N ALA A 96 -7.32 9.94 -4.57
CA ALA A 96 -5.92 9.52 -4.54
C ALA A 96 -5.71 8.32 -3.61
N LEU A 97 -6.33 8.34 -2.42
CA LEU A 97 -6.27 7.25 -1.45
C LEU A 97 -6.82 5.94 -2.03
N ASP A 98 -8.01 6.00 -2.64
CA ASP A 98 -8.64 4.83 -3.24
C ASP A 98 -7.84 4.25 -4.40
N LYS A 99 -7.27 5.14 -5.24
CA LYS A 99 -6.39 4.73 -6.34
C LYS A 99 -5.15 4.02 -5.80
N ALA A 100 -4.48 4.56 -4.79
CA ALA A 100 -3.31 3.95 -4.18
C ALA A 100 -3.65 2.57 -3.58
N ILE A 101 -4.73 2.45 -2.80
CA ILE A 101 -5.19 1.18 -2.23
C ILE A 101 -5.53 0.16 -3.34
N GLY A 102 -6.18 0.61 -4.42
CA GLY A 102 -6.49 -0.23 -5.58
C GLY A 102 -5.24 -0.79 -6.26
N LEU A 103 -4.22 0.05 -6.49
CA LEU A 103 -2.95 -0.36 -7.10
C LEU A 103 -2.19 -1.33 -6.19
N ILE A 104 -2.09 -1.04 -4.90
CA ILE A 104 -1.47 -1.92 -3.91
C ILE A 104 -2.11 -3.32 -3.95
N ARG A 105 -3.46 -3.39 -3.95
CA ARG A 105 -4.18 -4.67 -4.04
C ARG A 105 -3.86 -5.44 -5.31
N MET A 106 -3.73 -4.76 -6.43
CA MET A 106 -3.34 -5.40 -7.70
C MET A 106 -1.90 -5.90 -7.64
N ASP A 107 -0.97 -5.11 -7.09
CA ASP A 107 0.44 -5.47 -6.97
C ASP A 107 0.64 -6.73 -6.14
N ILE A 108 -0.05 -6.83 -4.99
CA ILE A 108 0.09 -7.97 -4.07
C ILE A 108 -0.87 -9.13 -4.37
N GLY A 109 -1.90 -8.92 -5.20
CA GLY A 109 -3.02 -9.86 -5.36
C GLY A 109 -2.60 -11.25 -5.85
N ILE A 110 -1.44 -11.37 -6.51
CA ILE A 110 -0.91 -12.66 -6.94
C ILE A 110 -0.29 -13.50 -5.81
N LEU A 111 -0.10 -12.92 -4.62
CA LEU A 111 0.53 -13.58 -3.46
C LEU A 111 -0.46 -14.13 -2.43
N ILE A 112 -1.75 -13.82 -2.55
CA ILE A 112 -2.76 -14.03 -1.49
C ILE A 112 -4.03 -14.69 -2.01
#